data_AF-A0A1G1HDJ9-F1
#
_entry.id   AF-A0A1G1HDJ9-F1
#
_cell.length_a   1.000
_cell.length_b   1.000
_cell.length_c   1.000
_cell.angle_alpha   90.00
_cell.angle_beta   90.00
_cell.angle_gamma   90.00
#
_symmetry.space_group_name_H-M   'P 1'
#
loop_
_entity.id
_entity.type
_entity.pdbx_description
1 polymer ?
#
loop_
_entity_poly.entity_id
_entity_poly.type
_entity_poly.pdbx_seq_one_letter_code
_entity_poly.pdbx_strand_id
1 'polypeptide(L)'
;MNYSEIMALSFLKHEHHGGGGIPADRVKELTTKGFSELEIIDVLRKEGYSPEDIDKSLSLALRGGITSQQPRQMQQQPQKQDGPRLPTLEEIAPKPTEMPQMPETEGGEEYVEQESYPTEEYIEYVVREKMGDNRRSMDEITLKAKELEKRMETLHEQINVLIQTRTSEQTQLLNRIDSFKGVMEDVEIRLGGMEKAFKETLPALIESVRALSDLVQRLKREV
;
A
#
# COMPACT_ATOMS: atom_id res chain seq x y z
N MET A 1 -4.73 39.02 11.84
CA MET A 1 -5.63 37.98 11.28
C MET A 1 -5.07 36.64 11.69
N ASN A 2 -5.80 35.88 12.51
CA ASN A 2 -5.32 34.67 13.17
C ASN A 2 -5.47 33.43 12.26
N TYR A 3 -4.36 32.75 11.98
CA TYR A 3 -4.33 31.51 11.19
C TYR A 3 -4.91 30.30 11.94
N SER A 4 -5.16 30.40 13.25
CA SER A 4 -5.75 29.34 14.06
C SER A 4 -7.26 29.17 13.85
N GLU A 5 -7.94 30.18 13.30
CA GLU A 5 -9.41 30.17 13.17
C GLU A 5 -9.88 29.64 11.80
N ILE A 6 -8.99 29.62 10.80
CA ILE A 6 -9.30 29.12 9.44
C ILE A 6 -9.14 27.60 9.33
N MET A 7 -8.32 26.97 10.19
CA MET A 7 -8.11 25.50 10.18
C MET A 7 -9.19 24.73 10.95
N ALA A 8 -9.98 25.39 11.81
CA ALA A 8 -10.97 24.72 12.65
C ALA A 8 -12.32 24.45 11.96
N LEU A 9 -12.55 25.00 10.75
CA LEU A 9 -13.83 24.92 10.06
C LEU A 9 -13.86 23.97 8.85
N SER A 10 -12.77 23.25 8.56
CA SER A 10 -12.70 22.31 7.43
C SER A 10 -13.16 20.87 7.76
N PHE A 11 -13.48 20.57 9.02
CA PHE A 11 -13.71 19.19 9.48
C PHE A 11 -15.19 18.75 9.59
N LEU A 12 -16.16 19.63 9.32
CA LEU A 12 -17.57 19.39 9.68
C LEU A 12 -18.56 19.41 8.50
N LYS A 13 -18.09 19.10 7.29
CA LYS A 13 -18.98 18.88 6.14
C LYS A 13 -18.62 17.62 5.35
N HIS A 14 -18.56 16.48 6.03
CA HIS A 14 -18.76 15.21 5.34
C HIS A 14 -20.27 15.04 5.13
N GLU A 15 -20.76 15.51 3.98
CA GLU A 15 -22.10 15.17 3.51
C GLU A 15 -22.20 13.64 3.47
N HIS A 16 -23.13 13.06 4.24
CA HIS A 16 -23.47 11.66 4.18
C HIS A 16 -23.99 11.36 2.76
N HIS A 17 -23.12 10.85 1.88
CA HIS A 17 -23.46 10.42 0.53
C HIS A 17 -24.18 9.07 0.59
N GLY A 18 -25.35 9.03 1.25
CA GLY A 18 -26.28 7.90 1.25
C GLY A 18 -27.11 7.79 -0.03
N GLY A 19 -26.56 8.23 -1.16
CA GLY A 19 -27.26 8.37 -2.43
C GLY A 19 -26.58 7.60 -3.55
N GLY A 20 -26.73 6.27 -3.57
CA GLY A 20 -26.66 5.39 -4.75
C GLY A 20 -25.43 5.46 -5.67
N GLY A 21 -24.38 6.18 -5.30
CA GLY A 21 -23.15 6.31 -6.06
C GLY A 21 -22.09 5.33 -5.57
N ILE A 22 -21.42 4.66 -6.51
CA ILE A 22 -20.30 3.75 -6.24
C ILE A 22 -19.16 4.54 -5.56
N PRO A 23 -18.76 4.24 -4.31
CA PRO A 23 -17.72 4.99 -3.57
C PRO A 23 -16.27 4.70 -4.03
N ALA A 24 -16.01 4.73 -5.34
CA ALA A 24 -14.70 4.43 -5.90
C ALA A 24 -13.60 5.40 -5.42
N ASP A 25 -13.93 6.70 -5.32
CA ASP A 25 -12.97 7.72 -4.85
C ASP A 25 -12.60 7.54 -3.38
N ARG A 26 -13.57 7.12 -2.55
CA ARG A 26 -13.36 6.90 -1.13
C ARG A 26 -12.48 5.68 -0.86
N VAL A 27 -12.72 4.58 -1.59
CA VAL A 27 -11.84 3.39 -1.55
C VAL A 27 -10.41 3.77 -1.91
N LYS A 28 -10.22 4.56 -2.98
CA LYS A 28 -8.89 5.01 -3.42
C LYS A 28 -8.20 5.87 -2.36
N GLU A 29 -8.93 6.76 -1.70
CA GLU A 29 -8.41 7.59 -0.61
C GLU A 29 -7.95 6.74 0.57
N LEU A 30 -8.78 5.81 1.04
CA LEU A 30 -8.45 4.92 2.17
C LEU A 30 -7.31 3.97 1.83
N THR A 31 -7.25 3.47 0.59
CA THR A 31 -6.12 2.67 0.08
C THR A 31 -4.82 3.47 0.09
N THR A 32 -4.86 4.74 -0.34
CA THR A 32 -3.68 5.62 -0.34
C THR A 32 -3.20 5.93 1.08
N LYS A 33 -4.13 5.96 2.04
CA LYS A 33 -3.84 6.09 3.47
C LYS A 33 -3.27 4.81 4.11
N GLY A 34 -3.26 3.69 3.38
CA GLY A 34 -2.68 2.43 3.85
C GLY A 34 -3.62 1.55 4.68
N PHE A 35 -4.93 1.80 4.64
CA PHE A 35 -5.90 0.91 5.28
C PHE A 35 -5.96 -0.44 4.56
N SER A 36 -6.12 -1.52 5.33
CA SER A 36 -6.37 -2.85 4.78
C SER A 36 -7.78 -2.95 4.19
N GLU A 37 -8.00 -3.88 3.26
CA GLU A 37 -9.29 -4.07 2.59
C GLU A 37 -10.44 -4.29 3.59
N LEU A 38 -10.21 -5.07 4.65
CA LEU A 38 -11.19 -5.31 5.71
C LEU A 38 -11.54 -4.02 6.46
N GLU A 39 -10.54 -3.17 6.77
CA GLU A 39 -10.78 -1.87 7.42
C GLU A 39 -11.52 -0.90 6.49
N ILE A 40 -11.22 -0.92 5.19
CA ILE A 40 -11.93 -0.12 4.18
C ILE A 40 -13.42 -0.51 4.15
N ILE A 41 -13.72 -1.82 4.14
CA ILE A 41 -15.09 -2.33 4.17
C ILE A 41 -15.82 -1.86 5.43
N ASP A 42 -15.19 -1.94 6.60
CA ASP A 42 -15.79 -1.51 7.87
C ASP A 42 -16.06 -0.01 7.92
N VAL A 43 -15.14 0.81 7.39
CA VAL A 43 -15.33 2.27 7.28
C VAL A 43 -16.49 2.58 6.34
N LEU A 44 -16.56 1.96 5.16
CA LEU A 44 -17.63 2.21 4.19
C LEU A 44 -18.99 1.72 4.68
N ARG A 45 -19.06 0.60 5.41
CA ARG A 45 -20.30 0.15 6.06
C ARG A 45 -20.77 1.14 7.11
N LYS A 46 -19.85 1.71 7.92
CA LYS A 46 -20.18 2.77 8.90
C LYS A 46 -20.64 4.06 8.23
N GLU A 47 -20.11 4.37 7.04
CA GLU A 47 -20.53 5.52 6.23
C GLU A 47 -21.89 5.30 5.54
N GLY A 48 -22.43 4.08 5.57
CA GLY A 48 -23.77 3.74 5.09
C GLY A 48 -23.84 3.19 3.67
N TYR A 49 -22.71 2.78 3.09
CA TYR A 49 -22.68 2.18 1.76
C TYR A 49 -23.21 0.74 1.76
N SER A 50 -23.92 0.37 0.70
CA SER A 50 -24.41 -1.00 0.50
C SER A 50 -23.23 -1.97 0.28
N PRO A 51 -23.31 -3.23 0.76
CA PRO A 51 -22.30 -4.25 0.51
C PRO A 51 -21.96 -4.42 -0.98
N GLU A 52 -22.96 -4.32 -1.85
CA GLU A 52 -22.77 -4.42 -3.30
C GLU A 52 -21.95 -3.26 -3.89
N ASP A 53 -22.15 -2.05 -3.37
CA ASP A 53 -21.43 -0.86 -3.85
C ASP A 53 -19.99 -0.86 -3.36
N ILE A 54 -19.74 -1.40 -2.16
CA ILE A 54 -18.40 -1.58 -1.60
C ILE A 54 -17.60 -2.55 -2.47
N ASP A 55 -18.17 -3.71 -2.80
CA ASP A 55 -17.50 -4.74 -3.61
C ASP A 55 -17.20 -4.25 -5.04
N LYS A 56 -18.17 -3.59 -5.68
CA LYS A 56 -17.98 -2.94 -6.98
C LYS A 56 -16.87 -1.89 -6.94
N SER A 57 -16.80 -1.09 -5.87
CA SER A 57 -15.79 -0.03 -5.71
C SER A 57 -14.39 -0.59 -5.50
N LEU A 58 -14.25 -1.64 -4.69
CA LEU A 58 -12.98 -2.36 -4.49
C LEU A 58 -12.48 -2.97 -5.79
N SER A 59 -13.37 -3.65 -6.52
CA SER A 59 -13.07 -4.21 -7.83
C SER A 59 -12.61 -3.15 -8.84
N LEU A 60 -13.27 -1.98 -8.86
CA LEU A 60 -12.89 -0.85 -9.71
C LEU A 60 -11.55 -0.23 -9.29
N ALA A 61 -11.30 -0.08 -7.99
CA ALA A 61 -10.06 0.48 -7.46
C ALA A 61 -8.85 -0.42 -7.77
N LEU A 62 -8.99 -1.74 -7.64
CA LEU A 62 -7.95 -2.72 -8.00
C LEU A 62 -7.67 -2.71 -9.50
N ARG A 63 -8.73 -2.62 -10.33
CA ARG A 63 -8.60 -2.55 -11.79
C ARG A 63 -7.95 -1.24 -12.25
N GLY A 64 -8.25 -0.12 -11.60
CA GLY A 64 -7.68 1.19 -11.90
C GLY A 64 -6.24 1.36 -11.40
N GLY A 65 -5.92 0.82 -10.22
CA GLY A 65 -4.61 0.93 -9.57
C GLY A 65 -3.45 0.26 -10.33
N ILE A 66 -3.74 -0.68 -11.21
CA ILE A 66 -2.74 -1.37 -12.05
C ILE A 66 -2.23 -0.48 -13.20
N THR A 67 -2.86 0.68 -13.47
CA THR A 67 -2.55 1.49 -14.67
C THR A 67 -1.41 2.52 -14.47
N SER A 68 -0.80 2.61 -13.27
CA SER A 68 0.27 3.60 -13.00
C SER A 68 1.68 3.01 -12.86
N GLN A 69 1.87 1.71 -13.13
CA GLN A 69 3.21 1.15 -13.33
C GLN A 69 3.32 0.57 -14.74
N GLN A 70 4.11 1.27 -15.56
CA GLN A 70 4.85 0.81 -16.75
C GLN A 70 4.52 -0.60 -17.27
N PRO A 71 4.18 -0.76 -18.56
CA PRO A 71 3.96 -2.07 -19.15
C PRO A 71 5.28 -2.84 -19.21
N ARG A 72 5.54 -3.69 -18.21
CA ARG A 72 6.40 -4.86 -18.42
C ARG A 72 5.58 -5.84 -19.23
N GLN A 73 5.92 -5.92 -20.52
CA GLN A 73 5.46 -6.98 -21.42
C GLN A 73 5.80 -8.34 -20.79
N MET A 74 4.85 -8.95 -20.10
CA MET A 74 4.88 -10.38 -19.88
C MET A 74 4.26 -11.02 -21.11
N GLN A 75 5.14 -11.62 -21.90
CA GLN A 75 4.81 -12.63 -22.90
C GLN A 75 3.84 -13.64 -22.28
N GLN A 76 2.64 -13.70 -22.84
CA GLN A 76 1.68 -14.77 -22.61
C GLN A 76 2.28 -16.07 -23.15
N GLN A 77 2.68 -16.97 -22.24
CA GLN A 77 2.74 -18.38 -22.54
C GLN A 77 1.40 -19.01 -22.17
N PRO A 78 0.76 -19.79 -23.06
CA PRO A 78 -0.42 -20.56 -22.71
C PRO A 78 0.02 -21.78 -21.90
N GLN A 79 0.00 -21.67 -20.56
CA GLN A 79 0.07 -22.84 -19.71
C GLN A 79 -1.31 -23.51 -19.64
N LYS A 80 -1.42 -24.68 -20.29
CA LYS A 80 -2.40 -25.69 -19.91
C LYS A 80 -2.10 -26.14 -18.49
N GLN A 81 -2.86 -25.65 -17.51
CA GLN A 81 -2.87 -26.19 -16.17
C GLN A 81 -4.06 -27.15 -16.02
N ASP A 82 -3.78 -28.44 -16.19
CA ASP A 82 -4.51 -29.51 -15.52
C ASP A 82 -4.13 -29.45 -14.02
N GLY A 83 -4.86 -28.62 -13.28
CA GLY A 83 -4.78 -28.53 -11.82
C GLY A 83 -6.10 -28.99 -11.19
N PRO A 84 -6.07 -29.70 -10.05
CA PRO A 84 -7.28 -30.15 -9.37
C PRO A 84 -8.10 -28.93 -8.93
N ARG A 85 -9.31 -28.83 -9.45
CA ARG A 85 -10.26 -27.77 -9.13
C ARG A 85 -10.63 -27.87 -7.65
N LEU A 86 -10.35 -26.82 -6.90
CA LEU A 86 -10.88 -26.62 -5.56
C LEU A 86 -12.40 -26.38 -5.66
N PRO A 87 -13.23 -27.04 -4.82
CA PRO A 87 -14.67 -26.86 -4.84
C PRO A 87 -15.05 -25.40 -4.53
N THR A 88 -15.90 -24.82 -5.37
CA THR A 88 -16.52 -23.51 -5.18
C THR A 88 -17.56 -23.57 -4.05
N LEU A 89 -17.67 -22.48 -3.29
CA LEU A 89 -18.50 -22.35 -2.07
C LEU A 89 -20.02 -22.59 -2.29
N GLU A 90 -20.49 -22.59 -3.54
CA GLU A 90 -21.87 -22.95 -3.90
C GLU A 90 -22.17 -24.47 -3.83
N GLU A 91 -21.14 -25.32 -3.72
CA GLU A 91 -21.31 -26.78 -3.61
C GLU A 91 -21.48 -27.26 -2.14
N ILE A 92 -21.35 -26.35 -1.17
CA ILE A 92 -21.54 -26.62 0.27
C ILE A 92 -22.94 -26.16 0.74
N ALA A 93 -23.76 -25.59 -0.14
CA ALA A 93 -25.16 -25.32 0.19
C ALA A 93 -25.91 -26.65 0.35
N PRO A 94 -26.43 -26.99 1.54
CA PRO A 94 -27.23 -28.19 1.72
C PRO A 94 -28.46 -28.09 0.81
N LYS A 95 -28.60 -29.03 -0.13
CA LYS A 95 -29.86 -29.24 -0.84
C LYS A 95 -30.97 -29.38 0.19
N PRO A 96 -32.13 -28.72 0.04
CA PRO A 96 -33.29 -28.99 0.87
C PRO A 96 -33.65 -30.46 0.67
N THR A 97 -33.39 -31.27 1.71
CA THR A 97 -33.84 -32.65 1.77
C THR A 97 -35.37 -32.63 1.74
N GLU A 98 -35.96 -33.12 0.65
CA GLU A 98 -37.37 -33.48 0.64
C GLU A 98 -37.56 -34.53 1.74
N MET A 99 -38.24 -34.13 2.81
CA MET A 99 -38.59 -35.02 3.91
C MET A 99 -39.47 -36.15 3.34
N PRO A 100 -39.10 -37.43 3.51
CA PRO A 100 -40.01 -38.53 3.26
C PRO A 100 -41.22 -38.37 4.20
N GLN A 101 -42.43 -38.29 3.64
CA GLN A 101 -43.66 -38.39 4.42
C GLN A 101 -43.66 -39.74 5.13
N MET A 102 -43.42 -39.73 6.45
CA MET A 102 -43.69 -40.88 7.30
C MET A 102 -45.21 -41.09 7.38
N PRO A 103 -45.70 -42.33 7.22
CA PRO A 103 -47.08 -42.67 7.55
C PRO A 103 -47.30 -42.48 9.05
N GLU A 104 -48.33 -41.71 9.41
CA GLU A 104 -48.89 -41.71 10.77
C GLU A 104 -49.22 -43.15 11.15
N THR A 105 -48.46 -43.71 12.09
CA THR A 105 -48.76 -44.97 12.75
C THR A 105 -49.18 -44.62 14.17
N GLU A 106 -50.49 -44.59 14.40
CA GLU A 106 -51.08 -44.60 15.73
C GLU A 106 -50.83 -45.96 16.40
N GLY A 107 -50.41 -45.93 17.66
CA GLY A 107 -50.58 -47.05 18.58
C GLY A 107 -49.28 -47.76 18.98
N GLY A 108 -48.94 -47.66 20.26
CA GLY A 108 -47.96 -48.54 20.90
C GLY A 108 -47.22 -47.87 22.06
N GLU A 109 -47.87 -47.79 23.21
CA GLU A 109 -47.16 -47.80 24.49
C GLU A 109 -46.33 -49.09 24.54
N GLU A 110 -44.99 -49.04 24.55
CA GLU A 110 -44.19 -50.13 25.08
C GLU A 110 -42.71 -49.75 25.30
N TYR A 111 -42.27 -50.07 26.51
CA TYR A 111 -40.91 -50.21 27.03
C TYR A 111 -39.96 -49.00 27.05
N VAL A 112 -39.71 -48.57 28.30
CA VAL A 112 -38.47 -47.94 28.75
C VAL A 112 -37.30 -48.83 28.31
N GLU A 113 -36.71 -48.48 27.17
CA GLU A 113 -35.45 -49.04 26.72
C GLU A 113 -34.41 -48.61 27.76
N GLN A 114 -33.90 -49.60 28.49
CA GLN A 114 -32.87 -49.46 29.49
C GLN A 114 -31.65 -48.86 28.80
N GLU A 115 -31.49 -47.54 28.89
CA GLU A 115 -30.32 -46.80 28.40
C GLU A 115 -29.09 -47.46 29.00
N SER A 116 -28.51 -48.38 28.23
CA SER A 116 -27.20 -48.96 28.47
C SER A 116 -26.22 -47.84 28.21
N TYR A 117 -26.04 -46.96 29.20
CA TYR A 117 -25.00 -45.94 29.19
C TYR A 117 -23.70 -46.63 28.79
N PRO A 118 -23.01 -46.16 27.72
CA PRO A 118 -21.72 -46.70 27.36
C PRO A 118 -20.83 -46.58 28.60
N THR A 119 -20.42 -47.75 29.09
CA THR A 119 -19.63 -47.97 30.29
C THR A 119 -18.53 -46.93 30.41
N GLU A 120 -18.40 -46.29 31.57
CA GLU A 120 -17.52 -45.15 31.89
C GLU A 120 -16.11 -45.25 31.27
N GLU A 121 -15.57 -46.46 31.12
CA GLU A 121 -14.30 -46.75 30.43
C GLU A 121 -14.24 -46.23 28.97
N TYR A 122 -15.34 -46.30 28.21
CA TYR A 122 -15.42 -45.76 26.86
C TYR A 122 -15.33 -44.23 26.86
N ILE A 123 -16.01 -43.59 27.82
CA ILE A 123 -15.95 -42.14 28.00
C ILE A 123 -14.52 -41.72 28.35
N GLU A 124 -13.86 -42.44 29.28
CA GLU A 124 -12.46 -42.18 29.63
C GLU A 124 -11.51 -42.33 28.44
N TYR A 125 -11.70 -43.37 27.61
CA TYR A 125 -10.91 -43.58 26.40
C TYR A 125 -11.06 -42.40 25.43
N VAL A 126 -12.31 -42.00 25.11
CA VAL A 126 -12.59 -40.89 24.19
C VAL A 126 -12.04 -39.58 24.74
N VAL A 127 -12.21 -39.31 26.04
CA VAL A 127 -11.66 -38.12 26.68
C VAL A 127 -10.14 -38.12 26.62
N ARG A 128 -9.48 -39.25 26.90
CA ARG A 128 -8.02 -39.38 26.83
C ARG A 128 -7.50 -39.17 25.41
N GLU A 129 -8.16 -39.76 24.43
CA GLU A 129 -7.82 -39.61 23.01
C GLU A 129 -7.93 -38.14 22.59
N LYS A 130 -9.08 -37.50 22.85
CA LYS A 130 -9.29 -36.07 22.53
C LYS A 130 -8.35 -35.13 23.27
N MET A 131 -8.05 -35.41 24.54
CA MET A 131 -7.10 -34.60 25.30
C MET A 131 -5.67 -34.75 24.75
N GLY A 132 -5.31 -35.94 24.26
CA GLY A 132 -4.06 -36.19 23.56
C GLY A 132 -3.93 -35.37 22.28
N ASP A 133 -4.96 -35.37 21.43
CA ASP A 133 -4.99 -34.59 20.19
C ASP A 133 -4.97 -33.08 20.45
N ASN A 134 -5.73 -32.62 21.45
CA ASN A 134 -5.69 -31.22 21.88
C ASN A 134 -4.30 -30.80 22.35
N ARG A 135 -3.60 -31.65 23.10
CA ARG A 135 -2.23 -31.37 23.55
C ARG A 135 -1.27 -31.25 22.37
N ARG A 136 -1.34 -32.17 21.40
CA ARG A 136 -0.53 -32.11 20.17
C ARG A 136 -0.78 -30.82 19.39
N SER A 137 -2.05 -30.43 19.26
CA SER A 137 -2.43 -29.18 18.59
C SER A 137 -1.88 -27.94 19.32
N MET A 138 -1.96 -27.91 20.65
CA MET A 138 -1.37 -26.83 21.46
C MET A 138 0.15 -26.76 21.33
N ASP A 139 0.84 -27.90 21.27
CA ASP A 139 2.28 -27.95 21.06
C ASP A 139 2.66 -27.41 19.66
N GLU A 140 1.88 -27.75 18.62
CA GLU A 140 2.08 -27.23 17.27
C GLU A 140 1.85 -25.71 17.20
N ILE A 141 0.77 -25.21 17.81
CA ILE A 141 0.49 -23.77 17.89
C ILE A 141 1.62 -23.04 18.62
N THR A 142 2.11 -23.60 19.72
CA THR A 142 3.23 -23.03 20.48
C THR A 142 4.50 -22.96 19.64
N LEU A 143 4.77 -24.00 18.84
CA LEU A 143 5.93 -24.01 17.94
C LEU A 143 5.79 -22.93 16.84
N LYS A 144 4.61 -22.83 16.21
CA LYS A 144 4.32 -21.80 15.20
C LYS A 144 4.40 -20.39 15.78
N ALA A 145 3.94 -20.18 17.01
CA ALA A 145 4.03 -18.90 17.70
C ALA A 145 5.50 -18.49 17.91
N LYS A 146 6.35 -19.41 18.37
CA LYS A 146 7.79 -19.17 18.52
C LYS A 146 8.48 -18.87 17.18
N GLU A 147 8.10 -19.56 16.12
CA GLU A 147 8.62 -19.26 14.78
C GLU A 147 8.21 -17.86 14.31
N LEU A 148 6.95 -17.47 14.55
CA LEU A 148 6.43 -16.16 14.21
C LEU A 148 7.14 -15.06 15.00
N GLU A 149 7.36 -15.24 16.31
CA GLU A 149 8.15 -14.32 17.14
C GLU A 149 9.55 -14.11 16.56
N LYS A 150 10.25 -15.19 16.21
CA LYS A 150 11.58 -15.12 15.58
C LYS A 150 11.57 -14.38 14.24
N ARG A 151 10.52 -14.60 13.41
CA ARG A 151 10.35 -13.85 12.15
C ARG A 151 10.09 -12.37 12.43
N MET A 152 9.32 -12.04 13.46
CA MET A 152 9.05 -10.67 13.88
C MET A 152 10.32 -9.96 14.35
N GLU A 153 11.16 -10.62 15.15
CA GLU A 153 12.47 -10.11 15.56
C GLU A 153 13.39 -9.86 14.36
N THR A 154 13.44 -10.80 13.41
CA THR A 154 14.23 -10.65 12.19
C THR A 154 13.75 -9.47 11.34
N LEU A 155 12.43 -9.30 11.20
CA LEU A 155 11.85 -8.16 10.49
C LEU A 155 12.15 -6.84 11.20
N HIS A 156 12.08 -6.81 12.53
CA HIS A 156 12.41 -5.63 13.31
C HIS A 156 13.86 -5.20 13.09
N GLU A 157 14.80 -6.16 13.11
CA GLU A 157 16.21 -5.90 12.82
C GLU A 157 16.42 -5.38 11.40
N GLN A 158 15.79 -6.00 10.40
CA GLN A 158 15.86 -5.55 9.01
C GLN A 158 15.31 -4.13 8.82
N ILE A 159 14.20 -3.80 9.49
CA ILE A 159 13.62 -2.45 9.47
C ILE A 159 14.59 -1.45 10.10
N ASN A 160 15.21 -1.78 11.23
CA ASN A 160 16.18 -0.90 11.88
C ASN A 160 17.41 -0.64 11.01
N VAL A 161 17.97 -1.68 10.38
CA VAL A 161 19.06 -1.54 9.41
C VAL A 161 18.65 -0.64 8.24
N LEU A 162 17.46 -0.86 7.69
CA LEU A 162 16.94 -0.06 6.57
C LEU A 162 16.75 1.41 6.96
N ILE A 163 16.23 1.69 8.16
CA ILE A 163 16.10 3.05 8.69
C ILE A 163 17.49 3.70 8.81
N GLN A 164 18.47 3.01 9.41
CA GLN A 164 19.82 3.54 9.55
C GLN A 164 20.51 3.81 8.21
N THR A 165 20.38 2.90 7.25
CA THR A 165 20.91 3.11 5.89
C THR A 165 20.26 4.32 5.23
N ARG A 166 18.93 4.45 5.30
CA ARG A 166 18.21 5.60 4.74
C ARG A 166 18.61 6.93 5.40
N THR A 167 18.74 6.96 6.72
CA THR A 167 19.20 8.16 7.44
C THR A 167 20.63 8.53 7.02
N SER A 168 21.53 7.55 6.90
CA SER A 168 22.91 7.79 6.45
C SER A 168 22.96 8.35 5.03
N GLU A 169 22.20 7.78 4.09
CA GLU A 169 22.08 8.28 2.72
C GLU A 169 21.55 9.72 2.67
N GLN A 170 20.53 10.04 3.47
CA GLN A 170 19.98 11.39 3.55
C GLN A 170 21.01 12.39 4.09
N THR A 171 21.76 12.03 5.14
CA THR A 171 22.84 12.88 5.65
C THR A 171 23.94 13.09 4.60
N GLN A 172 24.31 12.04 3.86
CA GLN A 172 25.28 12.18 2.76
C GLN A 172 24.77 13.08 1.63
N LEU A 173 23.47 13.00 1.30
CA LEU A 173 22.86 13.86 0.30
C LEU A 173 22.86 15.32 0.74
N LEU A 174 22.50 15.61 1.99
CA LEU A 174 22.56 16.96 2.56
C LEU A 174 23.99 17.52 2.51
N ASN A 175 24.98 16.74 2.94
CA ASN A 175 26.38 17.14 2.87
C ASN A 175 26.84 17.43 1.43
N ARG A 176 26.36 16.65 0.44
CA ARG A 176 26.65 16.92 -0.98
C ARG A 176 25.99 18.21 -1.46
N ILE A 177 24.74 18.48 -1.07
CA ILE A 177 24.04 19.72 -1.41
C ILE A 177 24.78 20.92 -0.81
N ASP A 178 25.22 20.84 0.43
CA ASP A 178 25.99 21.91 1.08
C ASP A 178 27.34 22.13 0.38
N SER A 179 28.04 21.06 0.01
CA SER A 179 29.28 21.18 -0.76
C SER A 179 29.06 21.81 -2.15
N PHE A 180 27.95 21.46 -2.81
CA PHE A 180 27.59 22.02 -4.11
C PHE A 180 27.23 23.50 -3.99
N LYS A 181 26.55 23.90 -2.90
CA LYS A 181 26.27 25.30 -2.59
C LYS A 181 27.58 26.10 -2.48
N GLY A 182 28.58 25.58 -1.78
CA GLY A 182 29.90 26.22 -1.70
C GLY A 182 30.56 26.39 -3.07
N VAL A 183 30.53 25.35 -3.93
CA VAL A 183 31.04 25.45 -5.30
C VAL A 183 30.27 26.49 -6.13
N MET A 184 28.95 26.59 -5.96
CA MET A 184 28.14 27.60 -6.64
C MET A 184 28.45 29.02 -6.17
N GLU A 185 28.67 29.23 -4.87
CA GLU A 185 29.12 30.52 -4.33
C GLU A 185 30.49 30.92 -4.90
N ASP A 186 31.43 29.98 -5.01
CA ASP A 186 32.74 30.22 -5.65
C ASP A 186 32.59 30.60 -7.14
N VAL A 187 31.68 29.94 -7.86
CA VAL A 187 31.37 30.25 -9.26
C VAL A 187 30.75 31.64 -9.39
N GLU A 188 29.83 32.02 -8.50
CA GLU A 188 29.22 33.35 -8.47
C GLU A 188 30.27 34.45 -8.27
N ILE A 189 31.20 34.25 -7.33
CA ILE A 189 32.31 35.18 -7.08
C ILE A 189 33.20 35.33 -8.32
N ARG A 190 33.57 34.21 -8.97
CA ARG A 190 34.40 34.23 -10.20
C ARG A 190 33.67 34.90 -11.36
N LEU A 191 32.39 34.60 -11.53
CA LEU A 191 31.56 35.19 -12.57
C LEU A 191 31.44 36.70 -12.37
N GLY A 192 31.22 37.15 -11.13
CA GLY A 192 31.20 38.58 -10.78
C GLY A 192 32.55 39.27 -11.03
N GLY A 193 33.66 38.61 -10.71
CA GLY A 193 35.00 39.09 -11.03
C GLY A 193 35.25 39.22 -12.53
N MET A 194 34.81 38.23 -13.32
CA MET A 194 34.91 38.23 -14.77
C MET A 194 34.03 39.33 -15.39
N GLU A 195 32.80 39.50 -14.90
CA GLU A 195 31.91 40.58 -15.32
C GLU A 195 32.53 41.95 -15.07
N LYS A 196 33.17 42.15 -13.91
CA LYS A 196 33.88 43.38 -13.59
C LYS A 196 35.05 43.62 -14.54
N ALA A 197 35.87 42.61 -14.81
CA ALA A 197 36.96 42.71 -15.76
C ALA A 197 36.47 43.02 -17.19
N PHE A 198 35.36 42.42 -17.63
CA PHE A 198 34.72 42.77 -18.89
C PHE A 198 34.25 44.23 -18.91
N LYS A 199 33.59 44.70 -17.85
CA LYS A 199 33.15 46.11 -17.73
C LYS A 199 34.32 47.09 -17.80
N GLU A 200 35.47 46.76 -17.22
CA GLU A 200 36.66 47.61 -17.22
C GLU A 200 37.41 47.58 -18.58
N THR A 201 37.44 46.43 -19.25
CA THR A 201 38.15 46.26 -20.53
C THR A 201 37.35 46.74 -21.75
N LEU A 202 36.02 46.73 -21.67
CA LEU A 202 35.14 47.15 -22.78
C LEU A 202 35.41 48.58 -23.28
N PRO A 203 35.56 49.62 -22.42
CA PRO A 203 35.89 50.97 -22.88
C PRO A 203 37.20 51.05 -23.65
N ALA A 204 38.27 50.41 -23.13
CA ALA A 204 39.57 50.38 -23.78
C ALA A 204 39.51 49.66 -25.14
N LEU A 205 38.74 48.58 -25.24
CA LEU A 205 38.51 47.87 -26.50
C LEU A 205 37.79 48.77 -27.51
N ILE A 206 36.72 49.45 -27.10
CA ILE A 206 35.97 50.39 -27.96
C ILE A 206 36.89 51.51 -28.47
N GLU A 207 37.75 52.05 -27.61
CA GLU A 207 38.70 53.09 -27.98
C GLU A 207 39.76 52.58 -28.98
N SER A 208 40.27 51.36 -28.78
CA SER A 208 41.21 50.72 -29.72
C SER A 208 40.60 50.46 -31.11
N VAL A 209 39.34 50.02 -31.17
CA VAL A 209 38.63 49.78 -32.44
C VAL A 209 38.33 51.10 -33.16
N ARG A 210 37.98 52.16 -32.42
CA ARG A 210 37.82 53.52 -32.99
C ARG A 210 39.14 54.05 -33.56
N ALA A 211 40.24 53.97 -32.82
CA ALA A 211 41.55 54.40 -33.28
C ALA A 211 42.00 53.64 -34.55
N LEU A 212 41.76 52.33 -34.61
CA LEU A 212 42.05 51.53 -35.79
C LEU A 212 41.18 51.94 -36.99
N SER A 213 39.88 52.18 -36.75
CA SER A 213 38.96 52.64 -37.80
C SER A 213 39.39 54.00 -38.38
N ASP A 214 39.81 54.94 -37.54
CA ASP A 214 40.33 56.24 -37.96
C ASP A 214 41.62 56.09 -38.77
N LEU A 215 42.51 55.19 -38.37
CA LEU A 215 43.77 54.92 -39.06
C LEU A 215 43.53 54.32 -40.45
N VAL A 216 42.61 53.37 -40.57
CA VAL A 216 42.19 52.79 -41.86
C VAL A 216 41.54 53.85 -42.75
N GLN A 217 40.72 54.75 -42.19
CA GLN A 217 40.12 55.85 -42.96
C GLN A 217 41.16 56.86 -43.46
N ARG A 218 42.18 57.17 -42.68
CA ARG A 218 43.30 58.02 -43.10
C ARG A 218 44.10 57.36 -44.24
N LEU A 219 44.44 56.08 -44.08
CA LEU A 219 45.14 55.31 -45.11
C LEU A 219 44.36 55.28 -46.43
N LYS A 220 43.03 55.13 -46.37
CA LYS A 220 42.16 55.15 -47.56
C LYS A 220 42.08 56.52 -48.24
N ARG A 221 42.44 57.62 -47.57
CA ARG A 221 42.50 58.96 -48.21
C ARG A 221 43.83 59.26 -48.87
N GLU A 222 44.91 58.61 -48.43
CA GLU A 222 46.26 58.81 -48.97
C GLU A 222 46.55 57.93 -50.19
N VAL A 223 45.77 56.86 -50.39
CA VAL A 223 45.78 56.00 -51.58
C VAL A 223 44.73 56.45 -52.58
#